data_AF-A0A270NL67-F1
#
_entry.id   AF-A0A270NL67-F1
#
_cell.length_a   1.000
_cell.length_b   1.000
_cell.length_c   1.000
_cell.angle_alpha   90.00
_cell.angle_beta   90.00
_cell.angle_gamma   90.00
#
_symmetry.space_group_name_H-M   'P 1'
#
loop_
_entity.id
_entity.type
_entity.pdbx_description
1 polymer ?
#
loop_
_entity_poly.entity_id
_entity_poly.type
_entity_poly.pdbx_seq_one_letter_code
_entity_poly.pdbx_strand_id
1 'polypeptide(L)'
;MQDVTSPSPLFNRARQVLAQQPALPLPGSGHTLQRWRALAAWGAEDLCLAKVLEAHYDALAIIAELNAPRVAEGQLLAVWAAEGPANTLRIDAGGGLYGDKPWCSGSAWVDAALVTVRNTHGVWLCHVPAEHWCTLSGEPWPAAGMAGIPSTTVRFDGAPMTILGPRDAYLQRPGFWHGGAGIAAVWFGAAVALAERMRPACSDGNRARLLGAADLVLGPAAALLREVAARIDDAPQSAHREDVVRLRCVVERAATRVLDLAGRALGPAPMCLEDSHARRWADLTVFLRQCHADRDWQWLGEQRAAEETAWAL
;
A
#
# COMPACT_ATOMS: atom_id res chain seq x y z
N MET A 1 33.07 13.36 -5.74
CA MET A 1 32.58 13.99 -4.49
C MET A 1 31.13 13.59 -4.39
N GLN A 2 30.82 12.52 -3.65
CA GLN A 2 29.44 12.06 -3.46
C GLN A 2 28.75 13.12 -2.61
N ASP A 3 27.73 13.77 -3.19
CA ASP A 3 26.83 14.64 -2.44
C ASP A 3 26.11 13.75 -1.43
N VAL A 4 26.57 13.75 -0.18
CA VAL A 4 25.87 13.12 0.94
C VAL A 4 24.67 14.02 1.20
N THR A 5 23.62 13.84 0.40
CA THR A 5 22.34 14.48 0.63
C THR A 5 21.84 13.99 1.99
N SER A 6 21.67 14.92 2.93
CA SER A 6 21.10 14.60 4.23
C SER A 6 19.79 13.84 4.04
N PRO A 7 19.56 12.74 4.77
CA PRO A 7 18.35 11.94 4.60
C PRO A 7 17.10 12.81 4.78
N SER A 8 16.10 12.59 3.94
CA SER A 8 14.86 13.37 3.97
C SER A 8 14.17 13.26 5.34
N PRO A 9 13.41 14.28 5.78
CA PRO A 9 12.63 14.20 7.02
C PRO A 9 11.72 12.96 7.08
N LEU A 10 11.16 12.55 5.93
CA LEU A 10 10.33 11.35 5.82
C LEU A 10 11.11 10.06 5.99
N PHE A 11 12.33 9.97 5.44
CA PHE A 11 13.22 8.82 5.68
C PHE A 11 13.51 8.67 7.18
N ASN A 12 13.91 9.77 7.84
CA ASN A 12 14.19 9.76 9.27
C ASN A 12 12.96 9.37 10.09
N ARG A 13 11.78 9.85 9.67
CA ARG A 13 10.50 9.48 10.29
C ARG A 13 10.19 7.99 10.13
N ALA A 14 10.40 7.40 8.95
CA ALA A 14 10.22 5.97 8.73
C ALA A 14 11.15 5.13 9.62
N ARG A 15 12.43 5.52 9.73
CA ARG A 15 13.40 4.87 10.64
C ARG A 15 12.99 5.01 12.11
N GLN A 16 12.48 6.16 12.53
CA GLN A 16 11.98 6.36 13.88
C GLN A 16 10.78 5.46 14.19
N VAL A 17 9.81 5.36 13.26
CA VAL A 17 8.66 4.47 13.42
C VAL A 17 9.12 3.02 13.53
N LEU A 18 10.04 2.59 12.67
CA LEU A 18 10.60 1.24 12.73
C LEU A 18 11.25 0.93 14.08
N ALA A 19 12.01 1.88 14.65
CA ALA A 19 12.63 1.71 15.96
C ALA A 19 11.61 1.65 17.12
N GLN A 20 10.51 2.42 17.01
CA GLN A 20 9.45 2.46 18.03
C GLN A 20 8.48 1.28 17.95
N GLN A 21 8.27 0.78 16.74
CA GLN A 21 7.32 -0.27 16.42
C GLN A 21 8.00 -1.26 15.46
N PRO A 22 8.91 -2.13 15.95
CA PRO A 22 9.68 -3.02 15.08
C PRO A 22 8.83 -4.12 14.40
N ALA A 23 7.59 -4.34 14.87
CA ALA A 23 6.68 -5.29 14.29
C ALA A 23 5.22 -4.82 14.40
N LEU A 24 4.40 -5.25 13.44
CA LEU A 24 2.95 -5.29 13.55
C LEU A 24 2.49 -6.75 13.72
N PRO A 25 1.29 -6.98 14.28
CA PRO A 25 0.67 -8.29 14.18
C PRO A 25 0.62 -8.76 12.73
N LEU A 26 0.86 -10.05 12.53
CA LEU A 26 0.71 -10.67 11.21
C LEU A 26 -0.78 -10.69 10.83
N PRO A 27 -1.14 -10.51 9.54
CA PRO A 27 -2.50 -10.74 9.10
C PRO A 27 -2.98 -12.15 9.49
N GLY A 28 -4.22 -12.26 9.95
CA GLY A 28 -4.80 -13.56 10.35
C GLY A 28 -4.27 -14.14 11.66
N SER A 29 -3.61 -13.33 12.51
CA SER A 29 -3.06 -13.79 13.80
C SER A 29 -3.92 -13.42 15.02
N GLY A 30 -5.18 -13.02 14.81
CA GLY A 30 -6.10 -12.62 15.89
C GLY A 30 -6.11 -11.11 16.20
N HIS A 31 -5.26 -10.34 15.50
CA HIS A 31 -5.07 -8.91 15.71
C HIS A 31 -4.99 -8.11 14.40
N THR A 32 -5.66 -8.58 13.35
CA THR A 32 -5.67 -7.90 12.04
C THR A 32 -6.22 -6.48 12.13
N LEU A 33 -7.25 -6.24 12.96
CA LEU A 33 -7.78 -4.89 13.16
C LEU A 33 -6.76 -3.95 13.81
N GLN A 34 -5.91 -4.45 14.73
CA GLN A 34 -4.85 -3.64 15.34
C GLN A 34 -3.81 -3.24 14.30
N ARG A 35 -3.41 -4.17 13.43
CA ARG A 35 -2.54 -3.88 12.28
C ARG A 35 -3.13 -2.77 11.40
N TRP A 36 -4.41 -2.88 11.05
CA TRP A 36 -5.07 -1.90 10.18
C TRP A 36 -5.24 -0.53 10.84
N ARG A 37 -5.42 -0.46 12.16
CA ARG A 37 -5.41 0.82 12.90
C ARG A 37 -4.06 1.52 12.79
N ALA A 38 -2.95 0.80 12.88
CA ALA A 38 -1.61 1.38 12.69
C ALA A 38 -1.42 1.88 11.26
N LEU A 39 -1.80 1.08 10.25
CA LEU A 39 -1.74 1.47 8.83
C LEU A 39 -2.60 2.71 8.54
N ALA A 40 -3.83 2.77 9.07
CA ALA A 40 -4.70 3.93 8.95
C ALA A 40 -4.11 5.17 9.64
N ALA A 41 -3.48 5.02 10.81
CA ALA A 41 -2.82 6.13 11.47
C ALA A 41 -1.68 6.72 10.61
N TRP A 42 -0.86 5.88 9.97
CA TRP A 42 0.17 6.36 9.04
C TRP A 42 -0.43 6.98 7.77
N GLY A 43 -1.51 6.41 7.23
CA GLY A 43 -2.22 7.02 6.11
C GLY A 43 -2.78 8.42 6.45
N ALA A 44 -3.25 8.60 7.68
CA ALA A 44 -3.67 9.91 8.19
C ALA A 44 -2.48 10.88 8.37
N GLU A 45 -1.33 10.38 8.84
CA GLU A 45 -0.10 11.15 9.05
C GLU A 45 0.47 11.65 7.71
N ASP A 46 0.95 10.74 6.86
CA ASP A 46 1.60 11.03 5.58
C ASP A 46 1.59 9.77 4.69
N LEU A 47 1.07 9.88 3.46
CA LEU A 47 0.88 8.73 2.59
C LEU A 47 2.18 8.20 1.98
N CYS A 48 3.21 9.03 1.82
CA CYS A 48 4.52 8.57 1.40
C CYS A 48 5.19 7.75 2.52
N LEU A 49 5.07 8.20 3.77
CA LEU A 49 5.48 7.42 4.94
C LEU A 49 4.73 6.09 5.02
N ALA A 50 3.41 6.13 4.89
CA ALA A 50 2.57 4.94 4.95
C ALA A 50 2.94 3.93 3.87
N LYS A 51 3.26 4.37 2.65
CA LYS A 51 3.66 3.48 1.55
C LYS A 51 4.94 2.68 1.84
N VAL A 52 5.91 3.28 2.52
CA VAL A 52 7.15 2.60 2.93
C VAL A 52 6.87 1.60 4.04
N LEU A 53 6.20 2.07 5.10
CA LEU A 53 5.96 1.27 6.28
C LEU A 53 5.07 0.07 5.96
N GLU A 54 3.99 0.29 5.23
CA GLU A 54 3.08 -0.79 4.80
C GLU A 54 3.84 -1.87 4.02
N ALA A 55 4.68 -1.49 3.05
CA ALA A 55 5.50 -2.44 2.29
C ALA A 55 6.50 -3.20 3.19
N HIS A 56 7.09 -2.53 4.20
CA HIS A 56 7.98 -3.19 5.14
C HIS A 56 7.24 -4.25 5.98
N TYR A 57 6.10 -3.91 6.57
CA TYR A 57 5.35 -4.88 7.37
C TYR A 57 4.68 -5.97 6.52
N ASP A 58 4.43 -5.71 5.24
CA ASP A 58 4.01 -6.73 4.27
C ASP A 58 5.17 -7.69 3.97
N ALA A 59 6.39 -7.17 3.75
CA ALA A 59 7.59 -8.00 3.59
C ALA A 59 7.82 -8.94 4.79
N LEU A 60 7.63 -8.46 6.02
CA LEU A 60 7.73 -9.30 7.21
C LEU A 60 6.67 -10.41 7.25
N ALA A 61 5.43 -10.11 6.84
CA ALA A 61 4.37 -11.11 6.75
C ALA A 61 4.66 -12.16 5.66
N ILE A 62 5.12 -11.71 4.51
CA ILE A 62 5.57 -12.55 3.39
C ILE A 62 6.67 -13.52 3.84
N ILE A 63 7.70 -13.02 4.53
CA ILE A 63 8.82 -13.83 5.02
C ILE A 63 8.32 -14.89 6.02
N ALA A 64 7.48 -14.47 6.97
CA ALA A 64 6.92 -15.37 7.97
C ALA A 64 6.08 -16.50 7.34
N GLU A 65 5.15 -16.16 6.46
CA GLU A 65 4.27 -17.13 5.81
C GLU A 65 5.00 -18.06 4.82
N LEU A 66 6.14 -17.63 4.21
CA LEU A 66 6.96 -18.51 3.36
C LEU A 66 7.92 -19.38 4.17
N ASN A 67 7.98 -19.25 5.49
CA ASN A 67 9.01 -19.84 6.34
C ASN A 67 10.43 -19.52 5.85
N ALA A 68 10.62 -18.31 5.33
CA ALA A 68 11.91 -17.84 4.85
C ALA A 68 12.81 -17.41 6.04
N PRO A 69 14.15 -17.41 5.88
CA PRO A 69 15.05 -16.89 6.89
C PRO A 69 14.68 -15.46 7.30
N ARG A 70 14.73 -15.18 8.61
CA ARG A 70 14.46 -13.83 9.13
C ARG A 70 15.55 -12.86 8.66
N VAL A 71 15.13 -11.65 8.34
CA VAL A 71 16.02 -10.52 8.07
C VAL A 71 16.61 -9.96 9.37
N ALA A 72 17.69 -9.20 9.26
CA ALA A 72 18.31 -8.57 10.43
C ALA A 72 17.39 -7.50 11.02
N GLU A 73 17.43 -7.34 12.34
CA GLU A 73 16.67 -6.29 13.03
C GLU A 73 17.10 -4.89 12.55
N GLY A 74 16.15 -3.96 12.53
CA GLY A 74 16.39 -2.57 12.11
C GLY A 74 16.48 -2.35 10.59
N GLN A 75 16.41 -3.41 9.78
CA GLN A 75 16.32 -3.28 8.32
C GLN A 75 14.92 -2.81 7.89
N LEU A 76 14.90 -1.83 7.00
CA LEU A 76 13.71 -1.38 6.30
C LEU A 76 13.61 -2.11 4.97
N LEU A 77 12.47 -2.75 4.72
CA LEU A 77 12.25 -3.61 3.56
C LEU A 77 11.24 -2.99 2.61
N ALA A 78 11.35 -3.31 1.32
CA ALA A 78 10.30 -3.06 0.34
C ALA A 78 9.74 -4.35 -0.26
N VAL A 79 8.57 -4.25 -0.89
CA VAL A 79 8.01 -5.26 -1.79
C VAL A 79 7.77 -4.62 -3.15
N TRP A 80 8.44 -5.12 -4.18
CA TRP A 80 8.32 -4.64 -5.56
C TRP A 80 7.72 -5.73 -6.45
N ALA A 81 6.39 -5.70 -6.53
CA ALA A 81 5.59 -6.67 -7.27
C ALA A 81 4.96 -6.12 -8.57
N ALA A 82 5.27 -4.86 -8.92
CA ALA A 82 4.70 -4.22 -10.10
C ALA A 82 5.13 -4.93 -11.39
N GLU A 83 4.18 -5.08 -12.30
CA GLU A 83 4.37 -5.69 -13.62
C GLU A 83 3.95 -4.70 -14.71
N GLY A 84 4.46 -4.88 -15.93
CA GLY A 84 4.14 -4.02 -17.06
C GLY A 84 5.17 -4.16 -18.18
N PRO A 85 4.96 -3.52 -19.33
CA PRO A 85 5.85 -3.65 -20.49
C PRO A 85 7.26 -3.11 -20.24
N ALA A 86 7.44 -2.22 -19.27
CA ALA A 86 8.75 -1.70 -18.86
C ALA A 86 9.50 -2.62 -17.88
N ASN A 87 8.84 -3.64 -17.32
CA ASN A 87 9.52 -4.63 -16.47
C ASN A 87 10.29 -5.62 -17.35
N THR A 88 11.61 -5.60 -17.28
CA THR A 88 12.50 -6.50 -18.03
C THR A 88 13.26 -7.47 -17.13
N LEU A 89 12.90 -7.50 -15.85
CA LEU A 89 13.58 -8.27 -14.82
C LEU A 89 13.51 -9.78 -15.10
N ARG A 90 14.66 -10.46 -15.03
CA ARG A 90 14.81 -11.89 -15.24
C ARG A 90 15.88 -12.50 -14.33
N ILE A 91 15.70 -13.77 -13.98
CA ILE A 91 16.75 -14.61 -13.39
C ILE A 91 17.54 -15.22 -14.55
N ASP A 92 18.86 -15.08 -14.55
CA ASP A 92 19.74 -15.70 -15.55
C ASP A 92 20.04 -17.18 -15.23
N ALA A 93 20.78 -17.84 -16.11
CA ALA A 93 21.20 -19.23 -15.89
C ALA A 93 22.22 -19.41 -14.75
N GLY A 94 22.94 -18.34 -14.39
CA GLY A 94 23.89 -18.32 -13.28
C GLY A 94 23.25 -18.03 -11.91
N GLY A 95 21.93 -17.76 -11.86
CA GLY A 95 21.20 -17.42 -10.64
C GLY A 95 21.23 -15.94 -10.25
N GLY A 96 21.81 -15.07 -11.09
CA GLY A 96 21.81 -13.63 -10.90
C GLY A 96 20.55 -12.96 -11.44
N LEU A 97 20.18 -11.83 -10.83
CA LEU A 97 19.06 -11.01 -11.26
C LEU A 97 19.52 -9.91 -12.23
N TYR A 98 18.85 -9.79 -13.37
CA TYR A 98 19.20 -8.85 -14.44
C TYR A 98 17.97 -8.09 -14.96
N GLY A 99 18.16 -6.83 -15.33
CA GLY A 99 17.16 -6.00 -16.00
C GLY A 99 16.53 -4.96 -15.09
N ASP A 100 15.45 -4.36 -15.56
CA ASP A 100 14.82 -3.19 -14.96
C ASP A 100 13.50 -3.55 -14.29
N LYS A 101 13.33 -3.11 -13.04
CA LYS A 101 12.07 -3.19 -12.28
C LYS A 101 11.52 -1.79 -12.07
N PRO A 102 10.39 -1.43 -12.71
CA PRO A 102 9.75 -0.13 -12.50
C PRO A 102 8.97 -0.09 -11.19
N TRP A 103 8.55 1.11 -10.77
CA TRP A 103 7.68 1.34 -9.61
C TRP A 103 8.28 0.88 -8.28
N CYS A 104 9.58 1.09 -8.09
CA CYS A 104 10.31 0.68 -6.90
C CYS A 104 10.26 1.77 -5.82
N SER A 105 9.08 1.96 -5.22
CA SER A 105 8.88 2.93 -4.13
C SER A 105 9.92 2.72 -3.02
N GLY A 106 10.63 3.80 -2.67
CA GLY A 106 11.59 3.79 -1.57
C GLY A 106 12.92 3.12 -1.89
N SER A 107 13.25 2.91 -3.16
CA SER A 107 14.53 2.30 -3.61
C SER A 107 15.80 2.93 -3.06
N ALA A 108 15.76 4.22 -2.69
CA ALA A 108 16.85 4.93 -2.06
C ALA A 108 16.80 4.92 -0.52
N TRP A 109 15.76 4.33 0.08
CA TRP A 109 15.48 4.39 1.53
C TRP A 109 15.59 3.02 2.21
N VAL A 110 15.28 1.96 1.48
CA VAL A 110 15.23 0.59 2.01
C VAL A 110 16.59 -0.10 1.96
N ASP A 111 16.81 -1.05 2.87
CA ASP A 111 18.05 -1.82 2.99
C ASP A 111 18.00 -3.12 2.18
N ALA A 112 16.80 -3.60 1.86
CA ALA A 112 16.57 -4.75 1.01
C ALA A 112 15.15 -4.71 0.42
N ALA A 113 14.94 -5.47 -0.66
CA ALA A 113 13.64 -5.58 -1.32
C ALA A 113 13.29 -7.04 -1.62
N LEU A 114 11.99 -7.34 -1.52
CA LEU A 114 11.38 -8.53 -2.07
C LEU A 114 10.84 -8.21 -3.45
N VAL A 115 11.41 -8.82 -4.49
CA VAL A 115 11.17 -8.46 -5.88
C VAL A 115 10.54 -9.63 -6.62
N THR A 116 9.41 -9.41 -7.29
CA THR A 116 8.83 -10.44 -8.15
C THR A 116 9.57 -10.53 -9.48
N VAL A 117 9.87 -11.76 -9.89
CA VAL A 117 10.34 -12.10 -11.23
C VAL A 117 9.33 -13.01 -11.88
N ARG A 118 8.81 -12.59 -13.04
CA ARG A 118 7.81 -13.32 -13.80
C ARG A 118 8.37 -13.75 -15.15
N ASN A 119 8.11 -14.98 -15.55
CA ASN A 119 8.31 -15.45 -16.92
C ASN A 119 7.16 -16.38 -17.34
N THR A 120 7.31 -17.04 -18.48
CA THR A 120 6.33 -17.99 -19.03
C THR A 120 6.09 -19.21 -18.16
N HIS A 121 6.99 -19.52 -17.23
CA HIS A 121 6.93 -20.70 -16.37
C HIS A 121 6.31 -20.41 -15.00
N GLY A 122 6.22 -19.15 -14.56
CA GLY A 122 5.61 -18.76 -13.28
C GLY A 122 6.20 -17.47 -12.69
N VAL A 123 5.99 -17.30 -11.38
CA VAL A 123 6.50 -16.17 -10.59
C VAL A 123 7.38 -16.65 -9.45
N TRP A 124 8.52 -15.98 -9.25
CA TRP A 124 9.39 -16.15 -8.09
C TRP A 124 9.47 -14.85 -7.33
N LEU A 125 9.66 -14.96 -6.02
CA LEU A 125 9.96 -13.82 -5.15
C LEU A 125 11.42 -13.90 -4.73
N CYS A 126 12.17 -12.84 -4.97
CA CYS A 126 13.60 -12.79 -4.68
C CYS A 126 13.87 -11.73 -3.61
N HIS A 127 14.60 -12.10 -2.55
CA HIS A 127 15.16 -11.15 -1.61
C HIS A 127 16.51 -10.64 -2.14
N VAL A 128 16.66 -9.32 -2.23
CA VAL A 128 17.87 -8.65 -2.73
C VAL A 128 18.27 -7.54 -1.76
N PRO A 129 19.54 -7.47 -1.31
CA PRO A 129 20.10 -6.32 -0.57
C PRO A 129 20.29 -5.06 -1.44
N ALA A 130 20.24 -3.87 -0.82
CA ALA A 130 20.26 -2.58 -1.50
C ALA A 130 21.53 -2.27 -2.29
N GLU A 131 22.67 -2.81 -1.86
CA GLU A 131 23.95 -2.66 -2.57
C GLU A 131 23.99 -3.34 -3.94
N HIS A 132 22.99 -4.16 -4.28
CA HIS A 132 22.93 -4.92 -5.52
C HIS A 132 21.95 -4.38 -6.57
N TRP A 133 21.37 -3.20 -6.35
CA TRP A 133 20.64 -2.48 -7.41
C TRP A 133 21.14 -1.05 -7.58
N CYS A 134 20.94 -0.53 -8.78
CA CYS A 134 21.14 0.87 -9.09
C CYS A 134 19.78 1.52 -9.33
N THR A 135 19.43 2.52 -8.51
CA THR A 135 18.31 3.41 -8.86
C THR A 135 18.71 4.18 -10.11
N LEU A 136 17.88 4.18 -11.15
CA LEU A 136 18.19 4.90 -12.39
C LEU A 136 18.07 6.42 -12.13
N SER A 137 19.18 7.00 -11.68
CA SER A 137 19.30 8.42 -11.35
C SER A 137 19.03 9.26 -12.60
N GLY A 138 18.07 10.19 -12.51
CA GLY A 138 17.70 11.09 -13.61
C GLY A 138 16.40 10.73 -14.32
N GLU A 139 15.74 9.63 -13.97
CA GLU A 139 14.34 9.42 -14.36
C GLU A 139 13.47 10.51 -13.73
N PRO A 140 12.80 11.38 -14.52
CA PRO A 140 11.97 12.43 -13.96
C PRO A 140 10.83 11.83 -13.12
N TRP A 141 10.63 12.34 -11.91
CA TRP A 141 9.48 12.02 -11.08
C TRP A 141 8.58 13.25 -10.90
N PRO A 142 7.84 13.68 -11.95
CA PRO A 142 6.98 14.86 -11.90
C PRO A 142 5.71 14.66 -11.05
N ALA A 143 5.59 13.54 -10.35
CA ALA A 143 4.35 13.02 -9.81
C ALA A 143 3.53 14.09 -9.05
N ALA A 144 2.27 14.27 -9.48
CA ALA A 144 1.37 15.25 -8.86
C ALA A 144 1.07 14.93 -7.39
N GLY A 145 1.19 13.66 -6.99
CA GLY A 145 1.11 13.14 -5.63
C GLY A 145 2.03 11.93 -5.50
N MET A 146 2.26 11.48 -4.27
CA MET A 146 3.32 10.53 -3.90
C MET A 146 4.73 11.05 -4.27
N ALA A 147 4.89 12.38 -4.32
CA ALA A 147 6.14 13.02 -4.73
C ALA A 147 7.28 12.82 -3.71
N GLY A 148 6.94 12.67 -2.44
CA GLY A 148 7.90 12.44 -1.35
C GLY A 148 8.58 11.07 -1.38
N ILE A 149 8.08 10.14 -2.21
CA ILE A 149 8.67 8.83 -2.41
C ILE A 149 8.77 8.49 -3.91
N PRO A 150 9.86 8.93 -4.57
CA PRO A 150 10.12 8.54 -5.94
C PRO A 150 10.04 7.02 -6.10
N SER A 151 9.15 6.57 -6.99
CA SER A 151 8.95 5.15 -7.30
C SER A 151 9.55 4.86 -8.67
N THR A 152 10.82 5.22 -8.81
CA THR A 152 11.57 5.12 -10.06
C THR A 152 11.95 3.67 -10.37
N THR A 153 12.48 3.47 -11.55
CA THR A 153 13.02 2.20 -12.00
C THR A 153 14.36 1.92 -11.33
N VAL A 154 14.54 0.69 -10.86
CA VAL A 154 15.84 0.17 -10.43
C VAL A 154 16.35 -0.85 -11.44
N ARG A 155 17.67 -0.88 -11.63
CA ARG A 155 18.36 -1.82 -12.50
C ARG A 155 19.17 -2.81 -11.68
N PHE A 156 19.08 -4.07 -12.07
CA PHE A 156 19.91 -5.16 -11.58
C PHE A 156 20.86 -5.61 -12.69
N ASP A 157 22.12 -5.84 -12.32
CA ASP A 157 23.17 -6.33 -13.23
C ASP A 157 23.95 -7.45 -12.53
N GLY A 158 23.47 -8.69 -12.69
CA GLY A 158 24.06 -9.85 -12.02
C GLY A 158 23.90 -9.83 -10.52
N ALA A 159 22.83 -9.22 -10.02
CA ALA A 159 22.62 -9.05 -8.61
C ALA A 159 22.42 -10.41 -7.92
N PRO A 160 23.21 -10.74 -6.87
CA PRO A 160 22.97 -11.92 -6.06
C PRO A 160 21.63 -11.78 -5.32
N MET A 161 20.93 -12.90 -5.17
CA MET A 161 19.60 -12.92 -4.59
C MET A 161 19.32 -14.23 -3.88
N THR A 162 18.29 -14.22 -3.02
CA THR A 162 17.74 -15.44 -2.42
C THR A 162 16.29 -15.63 -2.86
N ILE A 163 15.97 -16.75 -3.51
CA ILE A 163 14.58 -17.09 -3.83
C ILE A 163 13.84 -17.43 -2.54
N LEU A 164 12.71 -16.78 -2.31
CA LEU A 164 11.82 -17.04 -1.20
C LEU A 164 10.67 -17.95 -1.63
N GLY A 165 10.68 -19.18 -1.12
CA GLY A 165 9.64 -20.17 -1.39
C GLY A 165 9.68 -20.78 -2.80
N PRO A 166 8.80 -21.76 -3.07
CA PRO A 166 8.70 -22.35 -4.40
C PRO A 166 8.02 -21.40 -5.40
N ARG A 167 8.00 -21.82 -6.67
CA ARG A 167 7.27 -21.13 -7.75
C ARG A 167 5.84 -20.79 -7.33
N ASP A 168 5.40 -19.58 -7.65
CA ASP A 168 4.08 -19.00 -7.40
C ASP A 168 3.66 -18.87 -5.92
N ALA A 169 4.52 -19.27 -4.96
CA ALA A 169 4.19 -19.26 -3.54
C ALA A 169 3.78 -17.87 -3.02
N TYR A 170 4.42 -16.81 -3.53
CA TYR A 170 4.04 -15.43 -3.21
C TYR A 170 2.59 -15.08 -3.58
N LEU A 171 2.10 -15.57 -4.72
CA LEU A 171 0.74 -15.26 -5.19
C LEU A 171 -0.32 -16.19 -4.59
N GLN A 172 0.07 -17.41 -4.20
CA GLN A 172 -0.85 -18.44 -3.70
C GLN A 172 -1.14 -18.32 -2.20
N ARG A 173 -0.38 -17.52 -1.49
CA ARG A 173 -0.56 -17.30 -0.05
C ARG A 173 -1.89 -16.57 0.25
N PRO A 174 -2.58 -16.87 1.37
CA PRO A 174 -3.71 -16.07 1.83
C PRO A 174 -3.33 -14.60 2.07
N GLY A 175 -2.13 -14.38 2.64
CA GLY A 175 -1.59 -13.06 2.95
C GLY A 175 -1.47 -12.10 1.77
N PHE A 176 -1.44 -12.58 0.52
CA PHE A 176 -1.42 -11.74 -0.67
C PHE A 176 -2.67 -10.87 -0.73
N TRP A 177 -3.82 -11.46 -0.39
CA TRP A 177 -5.10 -10.75 -0.32
C TRP A 177 -5.20 -9.95 0.98
N HIS A 178 -4.77 -10.51 2.12
CA HIS A 178 -4.85 -9.79 3.39
C HIS A 178 -4.00 -8.51 3.40
N GLY A 179 -2.81 -8.54 2.78
CA GLY A 179 -1.97 -7.36 2.56
C GLY A 179 -2.68 -6.30 1.71
N GLY A 180 -3.36 -6.73 0.64
CA GLY A 180 -4.22 -5.85 -0.18
C GLY A 180 -5.31 -5.13 0.62
N ALA A 181 -5.90 -5.77 1.64
CA ALA A 181 -6.84 -5.09 2.55
C ALA A 181 -6.14 -4.10 3.50
N GLY A 182 -4.89 -4.36 3.89
CA GLY A 182 -4.07 -3.42 4.66
C GLY A 182 -3.87 -2.08 3.93
N ILE A 183 -3.63 -2.11 2.61
CA ILE A 183 -3.55 -0.89 1.79
C ILE A 183 -4.87 -0.09 1.83
N ALA A 184 -6.03 -0.78 1.85
CA ALA A 184 -7.30 -0.09 2.00
C ALA A 184 -7.40 0.64 3.35
N ALA A 185 -6.88 0.07 4.44
CA ALA A 185 -6.82 0.76 5.73
C ALA A 185 -5.97 2.06 5.66
N VAL A 186 -4.87 2.07 4.91
CA VAL A 186 -4.06 3.28 4.66
C VAL A 186 -4.91 4.37 3.97
N TRP A 187 -5.60 4.02 2.89
CA TRP A 187 -6.47 4.96 2.16
C TRP A 187 -7.60 5.49 3.05
N PHE A 188 -8.21 4.62 3.85
CA PHE A 188 -9.24 5.00 4.81
C PHE A 188 -8.73 6.03 5.81
N GLY A 189 -7.54 5.81 6.38
CA GLY A 189 -6.90 6.76 7.29
C GLY A 189 -6.68 8.15 6.69
N ALA A 190 -6.19 8.21 5.46
CA ALA A 190 -6.03 9.48 4.74
C ALA A 190 -7.36 10.18 4.47
N ALA A 191 -8.39 9.42 4.06
CA ALA A 191 -9.73 9.96 3.85
C ALA A 191 -10.33 10.52 5.15
N VAL A 192 -10.19 9.80 6.27
CA VAL A 192 -10.62 10.31 7.59
C VAL A 192 -9.90 11.61 7.93
N ALA A 193 -8.58 11.70 7.74
CA ALA A 193 -7.85 12.95 8.02
C ALA A 193 -8.33 14.14 7.17
N LEU A 194 -8.73 13.91 5.92
CA LEU A 194 -9.35 14.95 5.08
C LEU A 194 -10.73 15.37 5.61
N ALA A 195 -11.58 14.41 5.99
CA ALA A 195 -12.89 14.68 6.57
C ALA A 195 -12.79 15.43 7.91
N GLU A 196 -11.82 15.06 8.76
CA GLU A 196 -11.55 15.72 10.02
C GLU A 196 -11.14 17.19 9.82
N ARG A 197 -10.33 17.46 8.78
CA ARG A 197 -9.97 18.84 8.43
C ARG A 197 -11.18 19.67 7.98
N MET A 198 -12.22 19.05 7.43
CA MET A 198 -13.47 19.75 7.08
C MET A 198 -14.28 20.17 8.31
N ARG A 199 -14.13 19.46 9.43
CA ARG A 199 -15.02 19.56 10.61
C ARG A 199 -15.19 21.00 11.13
N PRO A 200 -14.13 21.81 11.34
CA PRO A 200 -14.27 23.18 11.83
C PRO A 200 -15.01 24.12 10.86
N ALA A 201 -14.98 23.84 9.55
CA ALA A 201 -15.59 24.68 8.52
C ALA A 201 -17.04 24.29 8.20
N CYS A 202 -17.48 23.13 8.71
CA CYS A 202 -18.75 22.49 8.35
C CYS A 202 -19.59 22.08 9.57
N SER A 203 -19.30 22.55 10.78
CA SER A 203 -20.02 22.13 11.99
C SER A 203 -21.48 22.59 12.03
N ASP A 204 -21.83 23.69 11.33
CA ASP A 204 -23.10 24.38 11.55
C ASP A 204 -23.87 24.69 10.26
N GLY A 205 -25.18 24.89 10.43
CA GLY A 205 -26.11 25.28 9.38
C GLY A 205 -26.13 24.31 8.18
N ASN A 206 -26.40 24.84 6.99
CA ASN A 206 -26.48 24.02 5.78
C ASN A 206 -25.13 23.41 5.36
N ARG A 207 -24.00 23.80 5.96
CA ARG A 207 -22.68 23.20 5.67
C ARG A 207 -22.49 21.85 6.37
N ALA A 208 -23.19 21.58 7.47
CA ALA A 208 -23.17 20.29 8.18
C ALA A 208 -23.54 19.10 7.29
N ARG A 209 -24.33 19.31 6.23
CA ARG A 209 -24.64 18.28 5.23
C ARG A 209 -23.39 17.68 4.56
N LEU A 210 -22.28 18.41 4.48
CA LEU A 210 -21.04 17.92 3.88
C LEU A 210 -20.35 16.90 4.80
N LEU A 211 -20.40 17.10 6.12
CA LEU A 211 -19.96 16.11 7.10
C LEU A 211 -20.89 14.90 7.12
N GLY A 212 -22.21 15.11 7.06
CA GLY A 212 -23.17 14.01 6.90
C GLY A 212 -22.90 13.17 5.63
N ALA A 213 -22.57 13.81 4.51
CA ALA A 213 -22.20 13.11 3.29
C ALA A 213 -20.88 12.33 3.40
N ALA A 214 -19.92 12.82 4.21
CA ALA A 214 -18.69 12.10 4.51
C ALA A 214 -18.96 10.90 5.43
N ASP A 215 -19.81 11.05 6.44
CA ASP A 215 -20.22 9.99 7.36
C ASP A 215 -20.90 8.82 6.63
N LEU A 216 -21.80 9.12 5.69
CA LEU A 216 -22.50 8.12 4.87
C LEU A 216 -21.58 7.24 4.02
N VAL A 217 -20.32 7.64 3.79
CA VAL A 217 -19.33 6.81 3.08
C VAL A 217 -18.25 6.25 3.98
N LEU A 218 -17.82 7.00 5.01
CA LEU A 218 -16.77 6.56 5.94
C LEU A 218 -17.30 5.56 6.97
N GLY A 219 -18.53 5.73 7.47
CA GLY A 219 -19.16 4.82 8.43
C GLY A 219 -19.26 3.38 7.90
N PRO A 220 -19.88 3.15 6.72
CA PRO A 220 -19.95 1.83 6.11
C PRO A 220 -18.56 1.25 5.77
N ALA A 221 -17.63 2.06 5.28
CA ALA A 221 -16.26 1.62 5.02
C ALA A 221 -15.54 1.15 6.30
N ALA A 222 -15.71 1.87 7.41
CA ALA A 222 -15.17 1.51 8.71
C ALA A 222 -15.80 0.22 9.26
N ALA A 223 -17.10 0.01 9.07
CA ALA A 223 -17.78 -1.22 9.46
C ALA A 223 -17.22 -2.42 8.69
N LEU A 224 -17.09 -2.30 7.36
CA LEU A 224 -16.52 -3.36 6.52
C LEU A 224 -15.06 -3.66 6.86
N LEU A 225 -14.23 -2.64 7.17
CA LEU A 225 -12.87 -2.86 7.69
C LEU A 225 -12.87 -3.69 8.97
N ARG A 226 -13.78 -3.44 9.91
CA ARG A 226 -13.84 -4.23 11.16
C ARG A 226 -14.28 -5.67 10.89
N GLU A 227 -15.29 -5.84 10.04
CA GLU A 227 -15.83 -7.15 9.69
C GLU A 227 -14.80 -8.02 8.95
N VAL A 228 -14.16 -7.50 7.90
CA VAL A 228 -13.18 -8.26 7.14
C VAL A 228 -11.94 -8.59 7.99
N ALA A 229 -11.52 -7.67 8.89
CA ALA A 229 -10.45 -7.98 9.83
C ALA A 229 -10.80 -9.17 10.73
N ALA A 230 -12.03 -9.21 11.26
CA ALA A 230 -12.49 -10.34 12.08
C ALA A 230 -12.56 -11.64 11.27
N ARG A 231 -13.11 -11.62 10.04
CA ARG A 231 -13.15 -12.80 9.16
C ARG A 231 -11.77 -13.34 8.81
N ILE A 232 -10.81 -12.45 8.56
CA ILE A 232 -9.41 -12.81 8.33
C ILE A 232 -8.82 -13.50 9.55
N ASP A 233 -9.06 -12.97 10.75
CA ASP A 233 -8.58 -13.55 12.01
C ASP A 233 -9.26 -14.90 12.33
N ASP A 234 -10.55 -15.06 12.02
CA ASP A 234 -11.31 -16.30 12.25
C ASP A 234 -10.95 -17.42 11.27
N ALA A 235 -10.59 -17.07 10.03
CA ALA A 235 -10.25 -18.03 8.98
C ALA A 235 -8.97 -17.62 8.22
N PRO A 236 -7.79 -17.63 8.86
CA PRO A 236 -6.56 -17.07 8.30
C PRO A 236 -6.00 -17.84 7.11
N GLN A 237 -6.41 -19.10 6.93
CA GLN A 237 -6.03 -19.91 5.76
C GLN A 237 -6.85 -19.58 4.51
N SER A 238 -7.96 -18.85 4.66
CA SER A 238 -8.74 -18.37 3.51
C SER A 238 -8.13 -17.09 2.95
N ALA A 239 -8.07 -17.02 1.62
CA ALA A 239 -7.66 -15.80 0.92
C ALA A 239 -8.61 -14.62 1.18
N HIS A 240 -9.89 -14.88 1.48
CA HIS A 240 -10.92 -13.82 1.61
C HIS A 240 -10.98 -12.88 0.40
N ARG A 241 -10.63 -13.39 -0.80
CA ARG A 241 -10.45 -12.59 -2.01
C ARG A 241 -11.64 -11.67 -2.26
N GLU A 242 -12.86 -12.19 -2.19
CA GLU A 242 -14.05 -11.38 -2.45
C GLU A 242 -14.23 -10.24 -1.44
N ASP A 243 -14.10 -10.55 -0.16
CA ASP A 243 -14.21 -9.57 0.92
C ASP A 243 -13.14 -8.48 0.79
N VAL A 244 -11.91 -8.86 0.44
CA VAL A 244 -10.80 -7.93 0.19
C VAL A 244 -11.07 -7.04 -1.02
N VAL A 245 -11.50 -7.62 -2.15
CA VAL A 245 -11.80 -6.85 -3.37
C VAL A 245 -12.94 -5.87 -3.10
N ARG A 246 -14.03 -6.32 -2.47
CA ARG A 246 -15.16 -5.48 -2.06
C ARG A 246 -14.70 -4.36 -1.13
N LEU A 247 -13.92 -4.67 -0.10
CA LEU A 247 -13.39 -3.71 0.86
C LEU A 247 -12.57 -2.62 0.17
N ARG A 248 -11.64 -3.01 -0.71
CA ARG A 248 -10.82 -2.06 -1.48
C ARG A 248 -11.68 -1.14 -2.33
N CYS A 249 -12.69 -1.65 -3.03
CA CYS A 249 -13.61 -0.83 -3.82
C CYS A 249 -14.44 0.12 -2.95
N VAL A 250 -14.96 -0.33 -1.81
CA VAL A 250 -15.75 0.51 -0.89
C VAL A 250 -14.90 1.65 -0.34
N VAL A 251 -13.69 1.35 0.13
CA VAL A 251 -12.79 2.36 0.68
C VAL A 251 -12.31 3.33 -0.40
N GLU A 252 -11.97 2.85 -1.60
CA GLU A 252 -11.60 3.72 -2.73
C GLU A 252 -12.71 4.71 -3.05
N ARG A 253 -13.96 4.23 -3.16
CA ARG A 253 -15.12 5.09 -3.43
C ARG A 253 -15.40 6.09 -2.32
N ALA A 254 -15.25 5.66 -1.06
CA ALA A 254 -15.38 6.55 0.09
C ALA A 254 -14.31 7.65 0.09
N ALA A 255 -13.04 7.28 -0.15
CA ALA A 255 -11.93 8.21 -0.22
C ALA A 255 -12.08 9.20 -1.39
N THR A 256 -12.45 8.72 -2.58
CA THR A 256 -12.77 9.56 -3.74
C THR A 256 -13.91 10.54 -3.45
N ARG A 257 -14.96 10.09 -2.74
CA ARG A 257 -16.05 10.98 -2.33
C ARG A 257 -15.58 12.04 -1.34
N VAL A 258 -14.75 11.68 -0.37
CA VAL A 258 -14.20 12.62 0.62
C VAL A 258 -13.28 13.65 -0.03
N LEU A 259 -12.49 13.29 -1.05
CA LEU A 259 -11.67 14.24 -1.81
C LEU A 259 -12.54 15.35 -2.46
N ASP A 260 -13.66 14.99 -3.09
CA ASP A 260 -14.62 15.97 -3.65
C ASP A 260 -15.28 16.81 -2.55
N LEU A 261 -15.71 16.18 -1.46
CA LEU A 261 -16.35 16.89 -0.34
C LEU A 261 -15.40 17.90 0.32
N ALA A 262 -14.13 17.52 0.52
CA ALA A 262 -13.11 18.39 1.09
C ALA A 262 -12.86 19.61 0.19
N GLY A 263 -12.77 19.42 -1.13
CA GLY A 263 -12.63 20.51 -2.09
C GLY A 263 -13.82 21.49 -2.05
N ARG A 264 -15.04 20.98 -1.97
CA ARG A 264 -16.25 21.81 -1.85
C ARG A 264 -16.36 22.53 -0.51
N ALA A 265 -15.92 21.89 0.57
CA ALA A 265 -16.02 22.42 1.93
C ALA A 265 -15.00 23.54 2.19
N LEU A 266 -13.77 23.34 1.72
CA LEU A 266 -12.62 24.15 2.11
C LEU A 266 -12.15 25.11 1.00
N GLY A 267 -12.55 24.85 -0.25
CA GLY A 267 -12.05 25.58 -1.40
C GLY A 267 -10.56 25.30 -1.65
N PRO A 268 -9.90 26.12 -2.51
CA PRO A 268 -8.53 25.86 -2.92
C PRO A 268 -7.49 26.20 -1.85
N ALA A 269 -7.81 27.04 -0.86
CA ALA A 269 -6.81 27.59 0.06
C ALA A 269 -6.02 26.51 0.82
N PRO A 270 -6.62 25.49 1.46
CA PRO A 270 -5.83 24.42 2.11
C PRO A 270 -5.03 23.55 1.14
N MET A 271 -5.41 23.46 -0.13
CA MET A 271 -4.65 22.73 -1.15
C MET A 271 -3.40 23.49 -1.61
N CYS A 272 -3.33 24.79 -1.35
CA CYS A 272 -2.22 25.64 -1.78
C CYS A 272 -1.37 26.18 -0.65
N LEU A 273 -1.94 26.31 0.56
CA LEU A 273 -1.33 27.04 1.68
C LEU A 273 -1.08 26.17 2.93
N GLU A 274 -1.61 24.94 2.97
CA GLU A 274 -1.41 24.01 4.09
C GLU A 274 -0.66 22.77 3.61
N ASP A 275 0.66 22.77 3.76
CA ASP A 275 1.56 21.73 3.23
C ASP A 275 1.11 20.29 3.53
N SER A 276 0.60 20.02 4.74
CA SER A 276 0.16 18.68 5.13
C SER A 276 -1.18 18.29 4.47
N HIS A 277 -2.10 19.23 4.31
CA HIS A 277 -3.37 18.99 3.62
C HIS A 277 -3.18 18.85 2.12
N ALA A 278 -2.44 19.77 1.51
CA ALA A 278 -2.10 19.77 0.09
C ALA A 278 -1.44 18.45 -0.33
N ARG A 279 -0.40 18.01 0.40
CA ARG A 279 0.26 16.73 0.14
C ARG A 279 -0.70 15.56 0.30
N ARG A 280 -1.44 15.46 1.40
CA ARG A 280 -2.37 14.34 1.61
C ARG A 280 -3.43 14.26 0.53
N TRP A 281 -4.00 15.40 0.11
CA TRP A 281 -5.01 15.45 -0.95
C TRP A 281 -4.44 14.97 -2.29
N ALA A 282 -3.24 15.43 -2.64
CA ALA A 282 -2.57 15.06 -3.88
C ALA A 282 -2.09 13.59 -3.88
N ASP A 283 -1.44 13.17 -2.79
CA ASP A 283 -0.95 11.81 -2.58
C ASP A 283 -2.09 10.79 -2.61
N LEU A 284 -3.23 11.08 -1.95
CA LEU A 284 -4.38 10.17 -1.95
C LEU A 284 -4.95 10.00 -3.36
N THR A 285 -5.02 11.08 -4.14
CA THR A 285 -5.49 11.05 -5.53
C THR A 285 -4.66 10.10 -6.39
N VAL A 286 -3.34 10.03 -6.17
CA VAL A 286 -2.44 9.11 -6.88
C VAL A 286 -2.49 7.70 -6.28
N PHE A 287 -2.43 7.56 -4.95
CA PHE A 287 -2.33 6.26 -4.29
C PHE A 287 -3.60 5.40 -4.50
N LEU A 288 -4.78 6.00 -4.59
CA LEU A 288 -6.02 5.28 -4.92
C LEU A 288 -5.98 4.57 -6.29
N ARG A 289 -5.07 4.96 -7.20
CA ARG A 289 -4.91 4.30 -8.51
C ARG A 289 -4.24 2.93 -8.44
N GLN A 290 -3.81 2.49 -7.25
CA GLN A 290 -3.46 1.08 -7.00
C GLN A 290 -4.70 0.18 -6.82
N CYS A 291 -5.91 0.75 -6.74
CA CYS A 291 -7.15 0.00 -6.89
C CYS A 291 -7.36 -0.34 -8.39
N HIS A 292 -7.79 -1.56 -8.72
CA HIS A 292 -8.06 -1.92 -10.12
C HIS A 292 -9.46 -1.49 -10.59
N ALA A 293 -10.26 -0.90 -9.70
CA ALA A 293 -11.56 -0.28 -9.95
C ALA A 293 -12.45 -1.11 -10.89
N ASP A 294 -12.64 -0.69 -12.14
CA ASP A 294 -13.53 -1.33 -13.11
C ASP A 294 -13.27 -2.84 -13.28
N ARG A 295 -12.00 -3.28 -13.22
CA ARG A 295 -11.68 -4.72 -13.28
C ARG A 295 -12.13 -5.47 -12.03
N ASP A 296 -12.00 -4.84 -10.87
CA ASP A 296 -12.47 -5.39 -9.61
C ASP A 296 -14.02 -5.40 -9.57
N TRP A 297 -14.68 -4.39 -10.16
CA TRP A 297 -16.14 -4.33 -10.28
C TRP A 297 -16.68 -5.39 -11.24
N GLN A 298 -16.02 -5.58 -12.39
CA GLN A 298 -16.35 -6.65 -13.32
C GLN A 298 -16.25 -8.00 -12.60
N TRP A 299 -15.12 -8.27 -11.95
CA TRP A 299 -14.91 -9.53 -11.24
C TRP A 299 -15.94 -9.76 -10.12
N LEU A 300 -16.27 -8.73 -9.33
CA LEU A 300 -17.33 -8.79 -8.32
C LEU A 300 -18.70 -9.07 -8.96
N GLY A 301 -19.03 -8.41 -10.07
CA GLY A 301 -20.27 -8.62 -10.80
C GLY A 301 -20.41 -10.05 -11.31
N GLU A 302 -19.32 -10.63 -11.83
CA GLU A 302 -19.26 -12.04 -12.23
C GLU A 302 -19.51 -12.97 -11.04
N GLN A 303 -18.97 -12.67 -9.85
CA GLN A 303 -19.24 -13.47 -8.65
C GLN A 303 -20.72 -13.39 -8.25
N ARG A 304 -21.31 -12.18 -8.22
CA ARG A 304 -22.73 -11.97 -7.86
C ARG A 304 -23.68 -12.67 -8.84
N ALA A 305 -23.35 -12.68 -10.14
CA ALA A 305 -24.17 -13.32 -11.17
C ALA A 305 -24.20 -14.85 -11.07
N ALA A 306 -23.20 -15.46 -10.43
CA ALA A 306 -23.11 -16.91 -10.24
C ALA A 306 -23.87 -17.41 -8.99
N GLU A 307 -24.34 -16.51 -8.12
CA GLU A 307 -25.01 -16.86 -6.86
C GLU A 307 -26.54 -16.79 -6.98
N GLU A 308 -27.24 -17.75 -6.37
CA GLU A 308 -28.71 -17.77 -6.33
C GLU A 308 -29.31 -16.64 -5.48
N THR A 309 -28.64 -16.23 -4.40
CA THR A 309 -29.09 -15.16 -3.47
C THR A 309 -27.95 -14.23 -3.05
N ALA A 310 -27.47 -13.43 -3.99
CA ALA A 310 -26.28 -12.58 -3.85
C ALA A 310 -26.33 -11.46 -2.79
N TRP A 311 -27.51 -11.07 -2.28
CA TRP A 311 -27.69 -9.90 -1.40
C TRP A 311 -28.67 -10.14 -0.24
N ALA A 312 -28.71 -11.36 0.31
CA ALA A 312 -29.51 -11.66 1.50
C ALA A 312 -28.93 -11.01 2.78
N LEU A 313 -29.80 -10.71 3.75
CA LEU A 313 -29.45 -10.21 5.09
C LEU A 313 -29.43 -11.34 6.12
#